data_AF-A0A6L8H778-F1
#
_entry.id   AF-A0A6L8H778-F1
#
_cell.length_a   1.000
_cell.length_b   1.000
_cell.length_c   1.000
_cell.angle_alpha   90.00
_cell.angle_beta   90.00
_cell.angle_gamma   90.00
#
_symmetry.space_group_name_H-M   'P 1'
#
loop_
_entity.id
_entity.type
_entity.pdbx_description
1 polymer ?
#
loop_
_entity_poly.entity_id
_entity_poly.type
_entity_poly.pdbx_seq_one_letter_code
_entity_poly.pdbx_strand_id
1 'polypeptide(L)'
;MDGLVHELRLYARDLGLRKMPVYTIYFGGGTPTTLAPRQLARILNDIRYWFAVEDDAEISIEAHPGTVSPDSLGTLRQSGFTRLSVGAQSFDQNELRDLGGRAFGAEVRQAVSWARSAGFTNISLDLMYGFPGQSMESWQRTLDEALSLSPTHLSCYAYTLEDGSPFHRDIMQGKGSAPDQEFQLVLEDKAVDRLIAAGFERYEISNYCRAGYECRHNMRYWRVLPYLGLGPS
;
A
#
# COMPACT_ATOMS: atom_id res chain seq x y z
N MET A 1 16.22 1.81 -14.41
CA MET A 1 15.37 2.33 -15.51
C MET A 1 15.63 1.55 -16.80
N ASP A 2 16.84 1.63 -17.37
CA ASP A 2 17.11 0.97 -18.67
C ASP A 2 16.91 -0.56 -18.64
N GLY A 3 17.27 -1.22 -17.53
CA GLY A 3 17.00 -2.65 -17.35
C GLY A 3 15.51 -3.00 -17.37
N LEU A 4 14.66 -2.19 -16.72
CA LEU A 4 13.21 -2.39 -16.72
C LEU A 4 12.61 -2.18 -18.11
N VAL A 5 13.07 -1.16 -18.84
CA VAL A 5 12.62 -0.92 -20.23
C VAL A 5 13.04 -2.05 -21.16
N HIS A 6 14.24 -2.60 -20.96
CA HIS A 6 14.71 -3.77 -21.69
C HIS A 6 13.81 -4.98 -21.41
N GLU A 7 13.51 -5.24 -20.14
CA GLU A 7 12.63 -6.33 -19.70
C GLU A 7 11.21 -6.19 -20.29
N LEU A 8 10.60 -5.01 -20.20
CA LEU A 8 9.29 -4.71 -20.82
C LEU A 8 9.26 -5.08 -22.31
N ARG A 9 10.32 -4.72 -23.04
CA ARG A 9 10.46 -5.05 -24.46
C ARG A 9 10.55 -6.56 -24.70
N LEU A 10 11.32 -7.30 -23.90
CA LEU A 10 11.46 -8.76 -24.03
C LEU A 10 10.10 -9.44 -23.85
N TYR A 11 9.36 -9.10 -22.79
CA TYR A 11 8.04 -9.67 -22.54
C TYR A 11 7.02 -9.31 -23.62
N ALA A 12 6.97 -8.03 -24.03
CA ALA A 12 5.99 -7.57 -25.00
C ALA A 12 6.23 -8.17 -26.39
N ARG A 13 7.50 -8.21 -26.84
CA ARG A 13 7.85 -8.65 -28.21
C ARG A 13 8.14 -10.14 -28.27
N ASP A 14 9.05 -10.63 -27.45
CA ASP A 14 9.65 -11.95 -27.64
C ASP A 14 8.79 -13.05 -27.02
N LEU A 15 8.01 -12.71 -25.98
CA LEU A 15 6.97 -13.58 -25.41
C LEU A 15 5.55 -13.26 -25.92
N GLY A 16 5.43 -12.34 -26.88
CA GLY A 16 4.17 -12.07 -27.58
C GLY A 16 3.06 -11.44 -26.74
N LEU A 17 3.39 -10.87 -25.56
CA LEU A 17 2.40 -10.36 -24.61
C LEU A 17 1.83 -8.98 -24.97
N ARG A 18 2.36 -8.30 -26.00
CA ARG A 18 1.96 -6.93 -26.40
C ARG A 18 0.44 -6.75 -26.59
N LYS A 19 -0.25 -7.77 -27.10
CA LYS A 19 -1.70 -7.71 -27.38
C LYS A 19 -2.57 -8.16 -26.21
N MET A 20 -1.98 -8.65 -25.11
CA MET A 20 -2.76 -9.03 -23.95
C MET A 20 -3.27 -7.78 -23.24
N PRO A 21 -4.57 -7.70 -22.93
CA PRO A 21 -5.14 -6.56 -22.24
C PRO A 21 -4.63 -6.48 -20.79
N VAL A 22 -4.23 -5.28 -20.39
CA VAL A 22 -3.74 -4.96 -19.04
C VAL A 22 -4.81 -4.11 -18.34
N TYR A 23 -5.46 -4.72 -17.36
CA TYR A 23 -6.53 -4.10 -16.56
C TYR A 23 -6.05 -3.37 -15.32
N THR A 24 -4.83 -3.69 -14.85
CA THR A 24 -4.28 -3.16 -13.60
C THR A 24 -2.76 -3.07 -13.70
N ILE A 25 -2.17 -2.00 -13.18
CA ILE A 25 -0.73 -1.83 -12.99
C ILE A 25 -0.50 -1.42 -11.55
N TYR A 26 0.44 -2.06 -10.86
CA TYR A 26 0.76 -1.79 -9.46
C TYR A 26 2.24 -1.50 -9.31
N PHE A 27 2.55 -0.30 -8.82
CA PHE A 27 3.89 0.11 -8.45
C PHE A 27 4.03 -0.11 -6.95
N GLY A 28 4.71 -1.20 -6.55
CA GLY A 28 4.89 -1.57 -5.15
C GLY A 28 6.29 -2.10 -4.84
N GLY A 29 6.44 -2.68 -3.65
CA GLY A 29 7.69 -3.25 -3.15
C GLY A 29 8.27 -2.37 -2.06
N GLY A 30 9.49 -1.83 -2.26
CA GLY A 30 10.12 -0.92 -1.29
C GLY A 30 9.35 0.39 -1.13
N THR A 31 9.82 1.46 -1.77
CA THR A 31 9.09 2.74 -1.75
C THR A 31 9.17 3.36 -3.13
N PRO A 32 8.23 3.06 -4.04
CA PRO A 32 8.27 3.53 -5.43
C PRO A 32 8.43 5.05 -5.55
N THR A 33 7.80 5.80 -4.65
CA THR A 33 7.87 7.27 -4.56
C THR A 33 9.23 7.84 -4.13
N THR A 34 10.24 7.00 -3.87
CA THR A 34 11.64 7.44 -3.82
C THR A 34 12.18 7.81 -5.20
N LEU A 35 11.60 7.26 -6.28
CA LEU A 35 11.88 7.70 -7.64
C LEU A 35 11.24 9.07 -7.90
N ALA A 36 11.88 9.88 -8.74
CA ALA A 36 11.31 11.14 -9.14
C ALA A 36 9.96 10.91 -9.86
N PRO A 37 8.94 11.75 -9.64
CA PRO A 37 7.61 11.57 -10.26
C PRO A 37 7.65 11.46 -11.79
N ARG A 38 8.56 12.18 -12.44
CA ARG A 38 8.78 12.09 -13.90
C ARG A 38 9.35 10.75 -14.34
N GLN A 39 10.14 10.08 -13.50
CA GLN A 39 10.64 8.73 -13.77
C GLN A 39 9.49 7.72 -13.68
N LEU A 40 8.63 7.82 -12.66
CA LEU A 40 7.44 6.97 -12.53
C LEU A 40 6.47 7.17 -13.71
N ALA A 41 6.24 8.43 -14.11
CA ALA A 41 5.45 8.76 -15.30
C ALA A 41 6.04 8.14 -16.58
N ARG A 42 7.37 8.18 -16.72
CA ARG A 42 8.07 7.56 -17.85
C ARG A 42 7.88 6.05 -17.87
N ILE A 43 8.01 5.37 -16.72
CA ILE A 43 7.77 3.91 -16.63
C ILE A 43 6.34 3.58 -17.06
N LEU A 44 5.35 4.33 -16.55
CA LEU A 44 3.94 4.12 -16.91
C LEU A 44 3.70 4.32 -18.41
N ASN A 45 4.34 5.33 -19.02
CA ASN A 45 4.26 5.57 -20.46
C ASN A 45 4.94 4.45 -21.27
N ASP A 46 6.08 3.94 -20.81
CA ASP A 46 6.76 2.81 -21.44
C ASP A 46 5.88 1.55 -21.38
N ILE A 47 5.20 1.29 -20.25
CA ILE A 47 4.23 0.18 -20.15
C ILE A 47 3.09 0.36 -21.15
N ARG A 48 2.47 1.55 -21.20
CA ARG A 48 1.39 1.86 -22.17
C ARG A 48 1.83 1.75 -23.62
N TYR A 49 3.10 2.00 -23.91
CA TYR A 49 3.66 1.84 -25.26
C TYR A 49 3.83 0.38 -25.65
N TRP A 50 4.24 -0.48 -24.70
CA TRP A 50 4.57 -1.88 -24.94
C TRP A 50 3.39 -2.83 -24.77
N PHE A 51 2.36 -2.47 -23.99
CA PHE A 51 1.22 -3.32 -23.67
C PHE A 51 -0.12 -2.62 -23.97
N ALA A 52 -1.15 -3.41 -24.26
CA ALA A 52 -2.51 -2.91 -24.42
C ALA A 52 -3.15 -2.62 -23.05
N VAL A 53 -2.87 -1.44 -22.49
CA VAL A 53 -3.47 -0.99 -21.22
C VAL A 53 -4.87 -0.45 -21.50
N GLU A 54 -5.86 -0.98 -20.79
CA GLU A 54 -7.26 -0.54 -20.92
C GLU A 54 -7.44 0.90 -20.42
N ASP A 55 -8.38 1.63 -21.02
CA ASP A 55 -8.64 3.04 -20.68
C ASP A 55 -9.09 3.23 -19.23
N ASP A 56 -9.80 2.24 -18.68
CA ASP A 56 -10.29 2.21 -17.30
C ASP A 56 -9.33 1.48 -16.34
N ALA A 57 -8.10 1.17 -16.76
CA ALA A 57 -7.17 0.38 -15.96
C ALA A 57 -6.89 1.03 -14.60
N GLU A 58 -6.85 0.22 -13.54
CA GLU A 58 -6.41 0.68 -12.22
C GLU A 58 -4.89 0.82 -12.20
N ILE A 59 -4.39 2.03 -11.93
CA ILE A 59 -2.97 2.32 -11.82
C ILE A 59 -2.67 2.71 -10.37
N SER A 60 -2.16 1.74 -9.62
CA SER A 60 -1.90 1.82 -8.19
C SER A 60 -0.43 2.14 -7.91
N ILE A 61 -0.17 2.94 -6.88
CA ILE A 61 1.19 3.19 -6.40
C ILE A 61 1.26 3.25 -4.87
N GLU A 62 2.28 2.62 -4.31
CA GLU A 62 2.66 2.73 -2.90
C GLU A 62 3.48 4.00 -2.63
N ALA A 63 3.13 4.67 -1.54
CA ALA A 63 3.74 5.91 -1.10
C ALA A 63 4.11 5.86 0.37
N HIS A 64 5.34 6.26 0.67
CA HIS A 64 5.71 6.63 2.02
C HIS A 64 5.33 8.11 2.24
N PRO A 65 4.71 8.48 3.38
CA PRO A 65 4.29 9.87 3.63
C PRO A 65 5.44 10.88 3.47
N GLY A 66 6.65 10.53 3.91
CA GLY A 66 7.85 11.38 3.80
C GLY A 66 8.50 11.47 2.42
N THR A 67 8.00 10.78 1.39
CA THR A 67 8.56 10.83 0.02
C THR A 67 7.65 11.53 -0.99
N VAL A 68 6.49 12.03 -0.55
CA VAL A 68 5.53 12.73 -1.40
C VAL A 68 5.47 14.21 -1.08
N SER A 69 5.07 15.00 -2.08
CA SER A 69 4.82 16.44 -2.00
C SER A 69 3.60 16.79 -2.85
N PRO A 70 3.03 18.01 -2.73
CA PRO A 70 1.94 18.45 -3.60
C PRO A 70 2.27 18.31 -5.09
N ASP A 71 3.46 18.76 -5.50
CA ASP A 71 3.91 18.71 -6.88
C ASP A 71 4.12 17.28 -7.37
N SER A 72 4.63 16.40 -6.49
CA SER A 72 4.85 15.00 -6.83
C SER A 72 3.53 14.28 -7.08
N LEU A 73 2.55 14.46 -6.19
CA LEU A 73 1.23 13.85 -6.29
C LEU A 73 0.44 14.41 -7.48
N GLY A 74 0.55 15.72 -7.74
CA GLY A 74 0.01 16.34 -8.94
C GLY A 74 0.57 15.72 -10.22
N THR A 75 1.89 15.54 -10.28
CA THR A 75 2.56 14.88 -11.42
C THR A 75 2.08 13.44 -11.60
N LEU A 76 2.01 12.66 -10.52
CA LEU A 76 1.53 11.27 -10.56
C LEU A 76 0.07 11.22 -11.05
N ARG A 77 -0.82 12.03 -10.48
CA ARG A 77 -2.23 12.04 -10.87
C ARG A 77 -2.42 12.41 -12.35
N GLN A 78 -1.69 13.42 -12.83
CA GLN A 78 -1.71 13.84 -14.24
C GLN A 78 -1.16 12.77 -15.19
N SER A 79 -0.20 11.97 -14.73
CA SER A 79 0.37 10.87 -15.53
C SER A 79 -0.56 9.67 -15.66
N GLY A 80 -1.61 9.60 -14.82
CA GLY A 80 -2.64 8.58 -14.88
C GLY A 80 -2.64 7.57 -13.75
N PHE A 81 -1.91 7.82 -12.65
CA PHE A 81 -2.10 7.06 -11.41
C PHE A 81 -3.50 7.34 -10.85
N THR A 82 -4.25 6.29 -10.51
CA THR A 82 -5.66 6.37 -10.09
C THR A 82 -5.89 5.99 -8.64
N ARG A 83 -4.99 5.18 -8.05
CA ARG A 83 -5.04 4.75 -6.65
C ARG A 83 -3.69 5.00 -5.95
N LEU A 84 -3.76 5.49 -4.72
CA LEU A 84 -2.59 5.72 -3.86
C LEU A 84 -2.71 4.87 -2.59
N SER A 85 -1.69 4.07 -2.28
CA SER A 85 -1.55 3.36 -0.99
C SER A 85 -0.53 4.09 -0.14
N VAL A 86 -0.94 4.61 1.03
CA VAL A 86 -0.05 5.35 1.92
C VAL A 86 0.27 4.49 3.13
N GLY A 87 1.56 4.19 3.32
CA GLY A 87 2.04 3.44 4.48
C GLY A 87 1.94 4.27 5.76
N ALA A 88 0.89 4.05 6.56
CA ALA A 88 0.69 4.73 7.84
C ALA A 88 1.20 3.89 9.01
N GLN A 89 1.08 2.56 8.94
CA GLN A 89 1.48 1.56 9.93
C GLN A 89 0.77 1.69 11.28
N SER A 90 1.03 2.76 12.02
CA SER A 90 0.38 3.13 13.28
C SER A 90 0.25 4.66 13.36
N PHE A 91 -0.65 5.16 14.19
CA PHE A 91 -0.67 6.58 14.55
C PHE A 91 -0.04 6.87 15.92
N ASP A 92 0.42 5.84 16.64
CA ASP A 92 1.18 5.99 17.87
C ASP A 92 2.69 6.13 17.58
N GLN A 93 3.28 7.21 18.09
CA GLN A 93 4.67 7.54 17.81
C GLN A 93 5.67 6.53 18.37
N ASN A 94 5.35 5.88 19.51
CA ASN A 94 6.23 4.87 20.08
C ASN A 94 6.24 3.63 19.18
N GLU A 95 5.05 3.20 18.75
CA GLU A 95 4.88 2.05 17.88
C GLU A 95 5.58 2.23 16.53
N LEU A 96 5.46 3.40 15.91
CA LEU A 96 6.14 3.71 14.64
C LEU A 96 7.66 3.59 14.77
N ARG A 97 8.22 4.10 15.86
CA ARG A 97 9.66 4.00 16.13
C ARG A 97 10.08 2.54 16.29
N ASP A 98 9.29 1.73 17.00
CA ASP A 98 9.60 0.32 17.25
C ASP A 98 9.51 -0.52 15.95
N LEU A 99 8.57 -0.18 15.06
CA LEU A 99 8.46 -0.74 13.72
C LEU A 99 9.60 -0.31 12.77
N GLY A 100 10.48 0.61 13.20
CA GLY A 100 11.51 1.21 12.34
C GLY A 100 10.94 2.20 11.32
N GLY A 101 9.67 2.56 11.47
CA GLY A 101 8.99 3.60 10.70
C GLY A 101 9.63 4.97 10.95
N ARG A 102 9.73 5.75 9.88
CA ARG A 102 10.29 7.11 9.93
C ARG A 102 9.23 8.19 9.78
N ALA A 103 8.02 7.80 9.39
CA ALA A 103 6.93 8.74 9.17
C ALA A 103 6.15 9.02 10.45
N PHE A 104 5.69 10.26 10.62
CA PHE A 104 4.83 10.67 11.73
C PHE A 104 3.36 10.71 11.30
N GLY A 105 2.42 10.50 12.23
CA GLY A 105 0.98 10.62 11.94
C GLY A 105 0.58 11.96 11.29
N ALA A 106 1.32 13.04 11.58
CA ALA A 106 1.18 14.34 10.92
C ALA A 106 1.53 14.30 9.42
N GLU A 107 2.55 13.54 9.03
CA GLU A 107 2.95 13.38 7.63
C GLU A 107 1.92 12.55 6.86
N VAL A 108 1.34 11.50 7.48
CA VAL A 108 0.24 10.73 6.89
C VAL A 108 -0.95 11.65 6.60
N ARG A 109 -1.37 12.47 7.58
CA ARG A 109 -2.42 13.48 7.40
C ARG A 109 -2.15 14.40 6.22
N GLN A 110 -0.93 14.90 6.15
CA GLN A 110 -0.51 15.85 5.13
C GLN A 110 -0.48 15.19 3.74
N ALA A 111 0.07 13.98 3.62
CA ALA A 111 0.10 13.20 2.39
C ALA A 111 -1.31 12.91 1.87
N VAL A 112 -2.25 12.51 2.73
CA VAL A 112 -3.66 12.30 2.36
C VAL A 112 -4.30 13.60 1.88
N SER A 113 -4.08 14.71 2.58
CA SER A 113 -4.58 16.03 2.16
C SER A 113 -4.06 16.40 0.78
N TRP A 114 -2.76 16.26 0.54
CA TRP A 114 -2.16 16.57 -0.75
C TRP A 114 -2.65 15.66 -1.86
N ALA A 115 -2.85 14.37 -1.58
CA ALA A 115 -3.37 13.41 -2.54
C ALA A 115 -4.78 13.80 -3.00
N ARG A 116 -5.64 14.22 -2.04
CA ARG A 116 -6.97 14.77 -2.36
C ARG A 116 -6.88 16.03 -3.21
N SER A 117 -6.05 16.99 -2.82
CA SER A 117 -5.85 18.23 -3.58
C SER A 117 -5.32 17.97 -4.99
N ALA A 118 -4.52 16.93 -5.18
CA ALA A 118 -4.03 16.51 -6.49
C ALA A 118 -5.12 15.83 -7.35
N GLY A 119 -6.24 15.39 -6.75
CA GLY A 119 -7.36 14.74 -7.44
C GLY A 119 -7.39 13.21 -7.32
N PHE A 120 -6.67 12.61 -6.36
CA PHE A 120 -6.88 11.20 -6.02
C PHE A 120 -8.20 11.03 -5.28
N THR A 121 -9.04 10.14 -5.79
CA THR A 121 -10.31 9.74 -5.16
C THR A 121 -10.19 8.40 -4.44
N ASN A 122 -9.34 7.50 -4.92
CA ASN A 122 -9.06 6.22 -4.28
C ASN A 122 -7.74 6.30 -3.47
N ILE A 123 -7.87 6.42 -2.15
CA ILE A 123 -6.74 6.53 -1.21
C ILE A 123 -6.87 5.41 -0.17
N SER A 124 -5.85 4.56 -0.10
CA SER A 124 -5.65 3.53 0.91
C SER A 124 -4.70 4.01 2.00
N LEU A 125 -4.96 3.60 3.24
CA LEU A 125 -3.97 3.64 4.32
C LEU A 125 -3.62 2.22 4.72
N ASP A 126 -2.33 1.94 4.80
CA ASP A 126 -1.81 0.63 5.14
C ASP A 126 -1.37 0.66 6.61
N LEU A 127 -1.98 -0.19 7.43
CA LEU A 127 -1.90 -0.27 8.88
C LEU A 127 -1.36 -1.65 9.29
N MET A 128 -0.70 -1.70 10.43
CA MET A 128 -0.18 -2.94 11.02
C MET A 128 -0.75 -3.14 12.42
N TYR A 129 -1.04 -4.39 12.77
CA TYR A 129 -1.50 -4.76 14.11
C TYR A 129 -0.79 -6.01 14.65
N GLY A 130 -0.79 -6.18 15.96
CA GLY A 130 -0.27 -7.35 16.68
C GLY A 130 1.24 -7.50 16.66
N PHE A 131 1.98 -6.40 16.54
CA PHE A 131 3.42 -6.39 16.83
C PHE A 131 3.68 -6.33 18.35
N PRO A 132 4.86 -6.77 18.83
CA PRO A 132 5.15 -6.83 20.26
C PRO A 132 4.97 -5.46 20.94
N GLY A 133 4.21 -5.44 22.05
CA GLY A 133 3.96 -4.23 22.83
C GLY A 133 2.77 -3.39 22.38
N GLN A 134 2.14 -3.68 21.24
CA GLN A 134 0.91 -3.00 20.84
C GLN A 134 -0.23 -3.36 21.80
N SER A 135 -1.07 -2.38 22.14
CA SER A 135 -2.25 -2.60 22.98
C SER A 135 -3.54 -2.51 22.17
N MET A 136 -4.62 -3.09 22.72
CA MET A 136 -5.96 -2.95 22.15
C MET A 136 -6.42 -1.48 22.10
N GLU A 137 -5.97 -0.65 23.05
CA GLU A 137 -6.29 0.78 23.07
C GLU A 137 -5.56 1.54 21.95
N SER A 138 -4.26 1.29 21.75
CA SER A 138 -3.51 1.95 20.68
C SER A 138 -3.95 1.52 19.29
N TRP A 139 -4.37 0.25 19.12
CA TRP A 139 -4.97 -0.21 17.87
C TRP A 139 -6.30 0.49 17.56
N GLN A 140 -7.18 0.61 18.55
CA GLN A 140 -8.44 1.37 18.39
C GLN A 140 -8.19 2.84 18.02
N ARG A 141 -7.25 3.50 18.70
CA ARG A 141 -6.85 4.88 18.35
C ARG A 141 -6.35 4.98 16.91
N THR A 142 -5.52 4.02 16.48
CA THR A 142 -5.01 3.94 15.10
C THR A 142 -6.15 3.81 14.08
N LEU A 143 -7.13 2.93 14.33
CA LEU A 143 -8.30 2.77 13.47
C LEU A 143 -9.16 4.05 13.41
N ASP A 144 -9.43 4.67 14.56
CA ASP A 144 -10.22 5.90 14.63
C ASP A 144 -9.53 7.07 13.92
N GLU A 145 -8.22 7.19 14.07
CA GLU A 145 -7.42 8.21 13.41
C GLU A 145 -7.37 7.98 11.90
N ALA A 146 -7.18 6.74 11.45
CA ALA A 146 -7.26 6.37 10.03
C ALA A 146 -8.62 6.73 9.43
N LEU A 147 -9.72 6.37 10.11
CA LEU A 147 -11.08 6.67 9.68
C LEU A 147 -11.38 8.17 9.66
N SER A 148 -10.81 8.96 10.58
CA SER A 148 -10.95 10.43 10.58
C SER A 148 -10.39 11.05 9.30
N LEU A 149 -9.40 10.39 8.68
CA LEU A 149 -8.85 10.80 7.40
C LEU A 149 -9.77 10.43 6.23
N SER A 150 -10.91 9.79 6.44
CA SER A 150 -11.92 9.43 5.43
C SER A 150 -11.36 8.68 4.20
N PRO A 151 -10.53 7.64 4.36
CA PRO A 151 -10.01 6.89 3.23
C PRO A 151 -11.14 6.14 2.51
N THR A 152 -10.88 5.73 1.28
CA THR A 152 -11.77 4.81 0.55
C THR A 152 -11.43 3.36 0.80
N HIS A 153 -10.22 3.11 1.29
CA HIS A 153 -9.65 1.78 1.47
C HIS A 153 -8.72 1.75 2.70
N LEU A 154 -8.69 0.62 3.39
CA LEU A 154 -7.77 0.35 4.49
C LEU A 154 -7.19 -1.05 4.34
N SER A 155 -5.88 -1.15 4.46
CA SER A 155 -5.16 -2.42 4.52
C SER A 155 -4.70 -2.63 5.96
N CYS A 156 -5.16 -3.67 6.63
CA CYS A 156 -4.81 -4.01 8.01
C CYS A 156 -4.05 -5.34 8.02
N TYR A 157 -2.73 -5.28 8.21
CA TYR A 157 -1.86 -6.46 8.20
C TYR A 157 -1.51 -6.91 9.62
N ALA A 158 -1.67 -8.20 9.89
CA ALA A 158 -1.07 -8.81 11.07
C ALA A 158 0.46 -8.74 10.94
N TYR A 159 1.13 -8.28 11.98
CA TYR A 159 2.58 -8.21 12.01
C TYR A 159 3.17 -9.61 11.97
N THR A 160 4.06 -9.84 10.99
CA THR A 160 4.87 -11.04 10.90
C THR A 160 6.30 -10.69 11.31
N LEU A 161 6.90 -11.51 12.17
CA LEU A 161 8.27 -11.30 12.61
C LEU A 161 9.22 -11.65 11.46
N GLU A 162 9.95 -10.66 10.95
CA GLU A 162 10.96 -10.84 9.92
C GLU A 162 12.37 -10.96 10.51
N ASP A 163 13.17 -11.87 9.96
CA ASP A 163 14.57 -12.06 10.34
C ASP A 163 15.35 -10.75 10.17
N GLY A 164 16.05 -10.36 11.24
CA GLY A 164 16.84 -9.13 11.24
C GLY A 164 16.05 -7.84 11.44
N SER A 165 14.72 -7.89 11.63
CA SER A 165 13.94 -6.73 12.08
C SER A 165 14.36 -6.25 13.49
N PRO A 166 14.04 -5.01 13.90
CA PRO A 166 14.27 -4.53 15.27
C PRO A 166 13.68 -5.47 16.33
N PHE A 167 12.41 -5.86 16.17
CA PHE A 167 11.74 -6.80 17.06
C PHE A 167 12.42 -8.16 17.10
N HIS A 168 12.86 -8.70 15.96
CA HIS A 168 13.59 -9.97 15.93
C HIS A 168 14.88 -9.89 16.75
N ARG A 169 15.65 -8.81 16.62
CA ARG A 169 16.87 -8.62 17.42
C ARG A 169 16.57 -8.49 18.92
N ASP A 170 15.52 -7.77 19.29
CA ASP A 170 15.16 -7.57 20.68
C ASP A 170 14.68 -8.89 21.33
N ILE A 171 13.85 -9.67 20.62
CA ILE A 171 13.42 -11.00 21.05
C ILE A 171 14.62 -11.94 21.24
N MET A 172 15.56 -11.96 20.29
CA MET A 172 16.78 -12.78 20.39
C MET A 172 17.69 -12.35 21.56
N GLN A 173 17.55 -11.12 22.05
CA GLN A 173 18.24 -10.62 23.25
C GLN A 173 17.43 -10.80 24.54
N GLY A 174 16.25 -11.45 24.48
CA GLY A 174 15.34 -11.61 25.62
C GLY A 174 14.62 -10.32 26.03
N LYS A 175 14.59 -9.30 25.15
CA LYS A 175 13.95 -8.01 25.37
C LYS A 175 12.60 -7.95 24.66
N GLY A 176 11.63 -8.71 25.14
CA GLY A 176 10.28 -8.74 24.58
C GLY A 176 9.82 -10.14 24.18
N SER A 177 8.60 -10.21 23.67
CA SER A 177 7.95 -11.46 23.30
C SER A 177 7.71 -11.53 21.80
N ALA A 178 7.62 -12.75 21.27
CA ALA A 178 7.13 -12.95 19.92
C ALA A 178 5.69 -12.41 19.76
N PRO A 179 5.27 -12.06 18.53
CA PRO A 179 3.88 -11.74 18.24
C PRO A 179 2.93 -12.83 18.75
N ASP A 180 1.90 -12.42 19.47
CA ASP A 180 0.88 -13.32 20.01
C ASP A 180 -0.24 -13.48 18.97
N GLN A 181 -0.36 -14.70 18.43
CA GLN A 181 -1.36 -15.02 17.42
C GLN A 181 -2.79 -14.98 17.96
N GLU A 182 -3.01 -15.37 19.22
CA GLU A 182 -4.35 -15.28 19.83
C GLU A 182 -4.75 -13.82 19.99
N PHE A 183 -3.82 -12.97 20.43
CA PHE A 183 -4.08 -11.54 20.53
C PHE A 183 -4.25 -10.87 19.16
N GLN A 184 -3.53 -11.31 18.13
CA GLN A 184 -3.72 -10.86 16.75
C GLN A 184 -5.16 -11.09 16.26
N LEU A 185 -5.74 -12.26 16.54
CA LEU A 185 -7.15 -12.55 16.21
C LEU A 185 -8.10 -11.59 16.91
N VAL A 186 -7.86 -11.28 18.20
CA VAL A 186 -8.69 -10.31 18.94
C VAL A 186 -8.58 -8.89 18.35
N LEU A 187 -7.39 -8.48 17.89
CA LEU A 187 -7.20 -7.19 17.21
C LEU A 187 -7.85 -7.17 15.83
N GLU A 188 -7.81 -8.28 15.11
CA GLU A 188 -8.49 -8.45 13.81
C GLU A 188 -10.01 -8.31 13.97
N ASP A 189 -10.62 -9.04 14.91
CA ASP A 189 -12.04 -8.96 15.20
C ASP A 189 -12.46 -7.51 15.51
N LYS A 190 -11.64 -6.81 16.29
CA LYS A 190 -11.88 -5.40 16.59
C LYS A 190 -11.85 -4.51 15.33
N ALA A 191 -10.93 -4.78 14.41
CA ALA A 191 -10.85 -4.06 13.15
C ALA A 191 -12.08 -4.33 12.28
N VAL A 192 -12.49 -5.60 12.15
CA VAL A 192 -13.68 -6.00 11.41
C VAL A 192 -14.91 -5.25 11.94
N ASP A 193 -15.19 -5.33 13.24
CA ASP A 193 -16.34 -4.67 13.86
C ASP A 193 -16.32 -3.16 13.61
N ARG A 194 -15.17 -2.51 13.83
CA ARG A 194 -15.03 -1.06 13.74
C ARG A 194 -15.19 -0.55 12.31
N LEU A 195 -14.63 -1.28 11.34
CA LEU A 195 -14.62 -0.89 9.93
C LEU A 195 -15.98 -1.16 9.26
N ILE A 196 -16.65 -2.27 9.60
CA ILE A 196 -18.04 -2.52 9.16
C ILE A 196 -18.97 -1.44 9.70
N ALA A 197 -18.85 -1.08 10.99
CA ALA A 197 -19.62 0.02 11.56
C ALA A 197 -19.35 1.38 10.89
N ALA A 198 -18.19 1.55 10.24
CA ALA A 198 -17.83 2.74 9.47
C ALA A 198 -18.23 2.66 7.98
N GLY A 199 -18.90 1.58 7.56
CA GLY A 199 -19.38 1.39 6.18
C GLY A 199 -18.33 0.83 5.22
N PHE A 200 -17.30 0.15 5.74
CA PHE A 200 -16.35 -0.61 4.92
C PHE A 200 -16.78 -2.07 4.82
N GLU A 201 -16.45 -2.69 3.70
CA GLU A 201 -16.62 -4.12 3.44
C GLU A 201 -15.25 -4.79 3.40
N ARG A 202 -15.15 -5.96 4.03
CA ARG A 202 -13.96 -6.81 3.93
C ARG A 202 -14.07 -7.66 2.67
N TYR A 203 -13.24 -7.40 1.67
CA TYR A 203 -13.30 -8.10 0.39
C TYR A 203 -12.24 -9.21 0.26
N GLU A 204 -11.22 -9.20 1.11
CA GLU A 204 -10.24 -10.29 1.27
C GLU A 204 -9.66 -10.28 2.71
N ILE A 205 -8.57 -11.02 2.98
CA ILE A 205 -8.04 -11.21 4.33
C ILE A 205 -7.64 -9.89 5.01
N SER A 206 -6.83 -9.03 4.39
CA SER A 206 -6.28 -7.84 5.06
C SER A 206 -6.95 -6.53 4.68
N ASN A 207 -7.79 -6.50 3.65
CA ASN A 207 -8.23 -5.27 2.99
C ASN A 207 -9.73 -5.05 3.16
N TYR A 208 -10.03 -3.79 3.43
CA TYR A 208 -11.35 -3.25 3.67
C TYR A 208 -11.54 -2.04 2.75
N CYS A 209 -12.69 -1.90 2.13
CA CYS A 209 -12.96 -0.73 1.30
C CYS A 209 -14.41 -0.29 1.38
N ARG A 210 -14.67 0.95 0.98
CA ARG A 210 -16.03 1.35 0.60
C ARG A 210 -16.41 0.61 -0.69
N ALA A 211 -17.71 0.36 -0.88
CA ALA A 211 -18.20 -0.31 -2.08
C ALA A 211 -17.66 0.34 -3.37
N GLY A 212 -17.12 -0.49 -4.28
CA GLY A 212 -16.54 -0.05 -5.55
C GLY A 212 -15.09 0.47 -5.49
N TYR A 213 -14.44 0.40 -4.33
CA TYR A 213 -13.04 0.79 -4.13
C TYR A 213 -12.11 -0.40 -3.84
N GLU A 214 -12.55 -1.63 -4.14
CA GLU A 214 -11.72 -2.82 -4.05
C GLU A 214 -10.46 -2.63 -4.90
N CYS A 215 -9.28 -2.95 -4.38
CA CYS A 215 -8.07 -2.95 -5.18
C CYS A 215 -8.18 -4.04 -6.25
N ARG A 216 -8.42 -3.65 -7.50
CA ARG A 216 -8.59 -4.59 -8.62
C ARG A 216 -7.33 -5.43 -8.79
N HIS A 217 -6.16 -4.85 -8.54
CA HIS A 217 -4.90 -5.59 -8.61
C HIS A 217 -4.84 -6.71 -7.56
N ASN A 218 -5.18 -6.42 -6.30
CA ASN A 218 -5.22 -7.43 -5.23
C ASN A 218 -6.23 -8.55 -5.54
N MET A 219 -7.39 -8.19 -6.08
CA MET A 219 -8.40 -9.18 -6.48
C MET A 219 -7.93 -10.12 -7.58
N ARG A 220 -7.02 -9.68 -8.46
CA ARG A 220 -6.43 -10.58 -9.47
C ARG A 220 -5.55 -11.64 -8.82
N TYR A 221 -4.76 -11.29 -7.81
CA TYR A 221 -3.98 -12.26 -7.04
C TYR A 221 -4.88 -13.29 -6.34
N TRP A 222 -5.89 -12.82 -5.61
CA TRP A 222 -6.82 -13.71 -4.89
C TRP A 222 -7.66 -14.62 -5.81
N ARG A 223 -7.89 -14.20 -7.05
CA ARG A 223 -8.58 -14.99 -8.07
C ARG A 223 -7.64 -15.86 -8.91
N VAL A 224 -6.35 -15.91 -8.57
CA VAL A 224 -5.32 -16.68 -9.28
C VAL A 224 -5.29 -16.36 -10.78
N LEU A 225 -5.48 -15.08 -11.11
CA LEU A 225 -5.43 -14.60 -12.49
C LEU A 225 -3.98 -14.31 -12.89
N PRO A 226 -3.64 -14.43 -14.20
CA PRO A 226 -2.30 -14.14 -14.67
C PRO A 226 -1.87 -12.71 -14.36
N TYR A 227 -0.63 -12.57 -13.90
CA TYR A 227 0.10 -11.31 -13.70
C TYR A 227 1.55 -11.47 -14.17
N LEU A 228 2.19 -10.34 -14.46
CA LEU A 228 3.59 -10.26 -14.84
C LEU A 228 4.33 -9.38 -13.83
N GLY A 229 5.30 -9.97 -13.13
CA GLY A 229 6.24 -9.23 -12.28
C GLY A 229 7.42 -8.71 -13.11
N LEU A 230 7.88 -7.49 -12.81
CA LEU A 230 8.97 -6.83 -13.52
C LEU A 230 9.87 -6.09 -12.51
N GLY A 231 11.16 -6.02 -12.80
CA GLY A 231 12.16 -5.42 -11.94
C GLY A 231 12.73 -6.38 -10.89
N PRO A 232 13.69 -5.89 -10.08
CA PRO A 232 14.36 -6.71 -9.08
C PRO A 232 13.42 -7.05 -7.92
N SER A 233 13.53 -8.29 -7.42
CA SER A 233 12.91 -8.79 -6.19
C SER A 233 13.93 -8.90 -5.06
#